data_AF-A0A915SKH1-F1
#
_entry.id   AF-A0A915SKH1-F1
#
_cell.length_a   1.000
_cell.length_b   1.000
_cell.length_c   1.000
_cell.angle_alpha   90.00
_cell.angle_beta   90.00
_cell.angle_gamma   90.00
#
_symmetry.space_group_name_H-M   'P 1'
#
loop_
_entity.id
_entity.type
_entity.pdbx_description
1 polymer ?
#
loop_
_entity_poly.entity_id
_entity_poly.type
_entity_poly.pdbx_seq_one_letter_code
_entity_poly.pdbx_strand_id
1 'polypeptide(L)'
;MKLEKPEIHYNALDVMVNQIVGMTLEYNDVDIDLVWNTIKRSYLYKDLKYEDLIDVLNFLDSIRIIKYDKENKKILKAGKGLFYYIENLSMIPDEKSYDVIDITTGQKIGILHQEFVAKHGSLNTIFILRGLPWKIEKIDKKRILVSLQNDFESAIPSWEGEELPVPFEIAREGQEIKKELLTMDELKNQELYFYPDKNNIYIEQYKDWFIIHSPFGNKVNDSISRLLSEIISEKYGIVVGIKVDPYRILLKAGYLKKKDIKNIFENVNPQEIDKILEKAIVNTDLFLYKFAQVAKRFGVIRKDADYSRSTLRRISEHVLDTPVYRETINDIFIEKLDVKNTRLVFEKISKGEIKVNVVDKKTLSPLGITGLEEYVSDVLISDKWKEIMRLVKERILDAELTLVCMACKSQYKVKVKDYKEFKCKKCKGTYFGVAKNDRDIKDEKKLNITAELLKNYGKKFLFIYGARGISYLSAKFLVKKEFKDEDQLLMEIIEFEKRGMKFAKRR
;
A
#
# COMPACT_ATOMS: atom_id res chain seq x y z
N MET A 1 16.65 -4.30 19.82
CA MET A 1 15.34 -4.46 19.15
C MET A 1 14.51 -3.23 19.48
N LYS A 2 14.26 -2.36 18.50
CA LYS A 2 13.47 -1.14 18.67
C LYS A 2 12.04 -1.49 18.25
N LEU A 3 11.12 -1.50 19.21
CA LEU A 3 9.71 -1.78 18.93
C LEU A 3 9.04 -0.55 18.32
N GLU A 4 7.97 -0.78 17.55
CA GLU A 4 7.10 0.30 17.09
C GLU A 4 6.46 1.02 18.28
N LYS A 5 6.27 2.33 18.14
CA LYS A 5 5.55 3.10 19.15
C LYS A 5 4.05 2.87 18.95
N PRO A 6 3.26 2.73 20.04
CA PRO A 6 1.82 2.64 19.90
C PRO A 6 1.27 3.93 19.29
N GLU A 7 0.25 3.79 18.45
CA GLU A 7 -0.55 4.92 17.98
C GLU A 7 -1.48 5.36 19.11
N ILE A 8 -1.34 6.61 19.53
CA ILE A 8 -2.08 7.18 20.65
C ILE A 8 -3.03 8.23 20.11
N HIS A 9 -4.33 8.04 20.37
CA HIS A 9 -5.36 9.02 20.05
C HIS A 9 -5.40 10.08 21.15
N TYR A 10 -4.93 11.28 20.81
CA TYR A 10 -5.03 12.45 21.68
C TYR A 10 -6.35 13.15 21.44
N ASN A 11 -6.95 13.68 22.51
CA ASN A 11 -8.19 14.44 22.48
C ASN A 11 -9.36 13.71 21.78
N ALA A 12 -9.48 12.39 21.94
CA ALA A 12 -10.57 11.61 21.35
C ALA A 12 -11.93 12.06 21.92
N LEU A 13 -12.67 12.83 21.12
CA LEU A 13 -13.88 13.53 21.57
C LEU A 13 -15.03 12.55 21.79
N ASP A 14 -15.10 11.45 21.05
CA ASP A 14 -16.12 10.41 21.20
C ASP A 14 -16.00 9.68 22.56
N VAL A 15 -14.77 9.36 22.99
CA VAL A 15 -14.49 8.79 24.31
C VAL A 15 -14.83 9.80 25.40
N MET A 16 -14.50 11.08 25.21
CA MET A 16 -14.85 12.14 26.14
C MET A 16 -16.36 12.27 26.33
N VAL A 17 -17.14 12.24 25.24
CA VAL A 17 -18.61 12.23 25.28
C VAL A 17 -19.12 11.08 26.14
N ASN A 18 -18.61 9.87 25.92
CA ASN A 18 -19.04 8.70 26.68
C ASN A 18 -18.80 8.88 28.19
N GLN A 19 -17.63 9.40 28.57
CA GLN A 19 -17.31 9.65 29.98
C GLN A 19 -18.18 10.75 30.60
N ILE A 20 -18.44 11.85 29.87
CA ILE A 20 -19.32 12.93 30.34
C ILE A 20 -20.72 12.39 30.62
N VAL A 21 -21.28 11.60 29.69
CA VAL A 21 -22.62 11.01 29.90
C VAL A 21 -22.59 10.06 31.10
N GLY A 22 -21.56 9.24 31.25
CA GLY A 22 -21.39 8.38 32.43
C GLY A 22 -21.41 9.17 33.74
N MET A 23 -20.70 10.31 33.82
CA MET A 23 -20.73 11.19 34.98
C MET A 23 -22.13 11.73 35.28
N THR A 24 -22.91 12.11 34.25
CA THR A 24 -24.29 12.58 34.46
C THR A 24 -25.24 11.48 34.93
N LEU A 25 -24.98 10.22 34.59
CA LEU A 25 -25.79 9.09 35.05
C LEU A 25 -25.53 8.74 36.51
N GLU A 26 -24.29 8.91 36.97
CA GLU A 26 -23.87 8.65 38.35
C GLU A 26 -24.30 9.79 39.29
N TYR A 27 -24.04 11.05 38.91
CA TYR A 27 -24.19 12.20 39.80
C TYR A 27 -25.46 13.03 39.55
N ASN A 28 -26.25 12.73 38.50
CA ASN A 28 -27.41 13.50 38.00
C ASN A 28 -27.09 14.93 37.50
N ASP A 29 -26.52 15.78 38.34
CA ASP A 29 -26.04 17.11 38.01
C ASP A 29 -24.53 17.23 38.23
N VAL A 30 -23.81 17.63 37.18
CA VAL A 30 -22.34 17.68 37.19
C VAL A 30 -21.87 19.08 36.85
N ASP A 31 -21.00 19.64 37.67
CA ASP A 31 -20.32 20.90 37.39
C ASP A 31 -19.33 20.74 36.21
N ILE A 32 -19.34 21.67 35.25
CA ILE A 32 -18.38 21.65 34.14
C ILE A 32 -16.94 21.70 34.65
N ASP A 33 -16.65 22.45 35.71
CA ASP A 33 -15.30 22.58 36.25
C ASP A 33 -14.81 21.23 36.81
N LEU A 34 -15.72 20.43 37.40
CA LEU A 34 -15.40 19.08 37.83
C LEU A 34 -15.10 18.15 36.64
N VAL A 35 -15.89 18.24 35.58
CA VAL A 35 -15.67 17.50 34.32
C VAL A 35 -14.32 17.86 33.70
N TRP A 36 -14.07 19.15 33.52
CA TRP A 36 -12.83 19.67 32.94
C TRP A 36 -11.61 19.21 33.74
N ASN A 37 -11.61 19.44 35.05
CA ASN A 37 -10.51 19.03 35.92
C ASN A 37 -10.30 17.51 35.91
N THR A 38 -11.37 16.72 35.75
CA THR A 38 -11.27 15.26 35.66
C THR A 38 -10.66 14.79 34.35
N ILE A 39 -11.12 15.33 33.22
CA ILE A 39 -10.60 15.00 31.89
C ILE A 39 -9.13 15.42 31.76
N LYS A 40 -8.77 16.63 32.20
CA LYS A 40 -7.40 17.16 32.09
C LYS A 40 -6.35 16.41 32.91
N ARG A 41 -6.75 15.60 33.91
CA ARG A 41 -5.82 14.70 34.62
C ARG A 41 -5.30 13.56 33.73
N SER A 42 -6.01 13.22 32.66
CA SER A 42 -5.56 12.20 31.72
C SER A 42 -4.54 12.76 30.75
N TYR A 43 -3.43 12.02 30.55
CA TYR A 43 -2.38 12.37 29.60
C TYR A 43 -2.91 12.56 28.16
N LEU A 44 -3.98 11.86 27.79
CA LEU A 44 -4.57 11.91 26.45
C LEU A 44 -5.27 13.24 26.14
N TYR A 45 -5.67 14.00 27.17
CA TYR A 45 -6.39 15.27 27.04
C TYR A 45 -5.57 16.47 27.52
N LYS A 46 -4.24 16.31 27.67
CA LYS A 46 -3.34 17.38 28.13
C LYS A 46 -3.37 18.62 27.23
N ASP A 47 -3.63 18.44 25.93
CA ASP A 47 -3.68 19.50 24.93
C ASP A 47 -5.11 19.89 24.55
N LEU A 48 -6.13 19.27 25.18
CA LEU A 48 -7.54 19.62 24.99
C LEU A 48 -7.76 21.09 25.37
N LYS A 49 -8.46 21.82 24.50
CA LYS A 49 -8.86 23.21 24.73
C LYS A 49 -10.24 23.26 25.38
N TYR A 50 -10.49 24.31 26.17
CA TYR A 50 -11.76 24.44 26.88
C TYR A 50 -12.92 24.67 25.90
N GLU A 51 -12.65 25.38 24.81
CA GLU A 51 -13.59 25.64 23.72
C GLU A 51 -14.09 24.33 23.09
N ASP A 52 -13.21 23.33 22.92
CA ASP A 52 -13.58 22.01 22.37
C ASP A 52 -14.56 21.27 23.30
N LEU A 53 -14.36 21.36 24.62
CA LEU A 53 -15.31 20.81 25.59
C LEU A 53 -16.68 21.51 25.46
N ILE A 54 -16.70 22.84 25.40
CA ILE A 54 -17.94 23.61 25.27
C ILE A 54 -18.67 23.28 23.97
N ASP A 55 -17.96 23.14 22.85
CA ASP A 55 -18.53 22.73 21.57
C ASP A 55 -19.17 21.34 21.66
N VAL A 56 -18.50 20.39 22.32
CA VAL A 56 -19.06 19.06 22.58
C VAL A 56 -20.32 19.14 23.44
N LEU A 57 -20.32 19.92 24.52
CA LEU A 57 -21.50 20.05 25.38
C LEU A 57 -22.69 20.67 24.63
N ASN A 58 -22.45 21.74 23.86
CA ASN A 58 -23.47 22.35 23.00
C ASN A 58 -24.02 21.34 21.98
N PHE A 59 -23.14 20.55 21.37
CA PHE A 59 -23.53 19.53 20.42
C PHE A 59 -24.41 18.45 21.08
N LEU A 60 -24.00 17.89 22.22
CA LEU A 60 -24.76 16.85 22.93
C LEU A 60 -26.12 17.34 23.43
N ASP A 61 -26.21 18.60 23.85
CA ASP A 61 -27.48 19.25 24.22
C ASP A 61 -28.43 19.34 23.02
N SER A 62 -27.90 19.72 21.84
CA SER A 62 -28.71 19.84 20.62
C SER A 62 -29.36 18.51 20.20
N ILE A 63 -28.68 17.38 20.41
CA ILE A 63 -29.21 16.04 20.12
C ILE A 63 -29.94 15.39 21.31
N ARG A 64 -30.01 16.11 22.45
CA ARG A 64 -30.67 15.73 23.71
C ARG A 64 -30.05 14.52 24.42
N ILE A 65 -28.76 14.29 24.25
CA ILE A 65 -28.02 13.25 25.00
C ILE A 65 -27.75 13.70 26.44
N ILE A 66 -27.43 14.99 26.60
CA ILE A 66 -27.38 15.69 27.89
C ILE A 66 -28.31 16.90 27.83
N LYS A 67 -28.49 17.58 28.96
CA LYS A 67 -29.00 18.96 28.99
C LYS A 67 -27.91 19.88 29.53
N TYR A 68 -27.54 20.90 28.76
CA TYR A 68 -26.45 21.81 29.12
C TYR A 68 -27.00 23.14 29.68
N ASP A 69 -26.85 23.36 30.98
CA ASP A 69 -27.22 24.60 31.66
C ASP A 69 -26.02 25.57 31.66
N LYS A 70 -26.08 26.54 30.74
CA LYS A 70 -25.03 27.55 30.53
C LYS A 70 -24.94 28.56 31.68
N GLU A 71 -26.06 28.87 32.33
CA GLU A 71 -26.11 29.90 33.37
C GLU A 71 -25.47 29.39 34.66
N ASN A 72 -25.82 28.16 35.05
CA ASN A 72 -25.30 27.55 36.28
C ASN A 72 -24.03 26.73 36.07
N LYS A 73 -23.51 26.67 34.84
CA LYS A 73 -22.39 25.81 34.43
C LYS A 73 -22.57 24.34 34.84
N LYS A 74 -23.75 23.80 34.60
CA LYS A 74 -24.10 22.42 34.95
C LYS A 74 -24.46 21.58 33.74
N ILE A 75 -24.15 20.30 33.85
CA ILE A 75 -24.55 19.28 32.90
C ILE A 75 -25.54 18.37 33.60
N LEU A 76 -26.74 18.28 33.03
CA LEU A 76 -27.85 17.51 33.57
C LEU A 76 -28.11 16.28 32.70
N LYS A 77 -28.56 15.21 33.35
CA LYS A 77 -29.05 14.02 32.66
C LYS A 77 -30.23 14.36 31.74
N ALA A 78 -30.17 13.90 30.49
CA ALA A 78 -31.30 13.91 29.56
C ALA A 78 -31.81 12.50 29.29
N GLY A 79 -33.06 12.39 28.83
CA GLY A 79 -33.74 11.10 28.65
C GLY A 79 -33.02 10.16 27.67
N LYS A 80 -32.39 10.69 26.61
CA LYS A 80 -31.64 9.84 25.65
C LYS A 80 -30.26 9.42 26.17
N GLY A 81 -29.69 10.11 27.16
CA GLY A 81 -28.34 9.85 27.68
C GLY A 81 -28.19 8.42 28.22
N LEU A 82 -29.20 7.90 28.91
CA LEU A 82 -29.19 6.53 29.42
C LEU A 82 -29.13 5.49 28.29
N PHE A 83 -29.98 5.64 27.27
CA PHE A 83 -30.00 4.71 26.13
C PHE A 83 -28.70 4.79 25.34
N TYR A 84 -28.20 5.99 25.09
CA TYR A 84 -26.90 6.21 24.45
C TYR A 84 -25.78 5.47 25.21
N TYR A 85 -25.72 5.62 26.54
CA TYR A 85 -24.66 5.03 27.35
C TYR A 85 -24.72 3.50 27.35
N ILE A 86 -25.92 2.91 27.43
CA ILE A 86 -26.11 1.45 27.35
C ILE A 86 -25.71 0.92 25.96
N GLU A 87 -26.10 1.60 24.88
CA GLU A 87 -25.70 1.19 23.52
C GLU A 87 -24.17 1.31 23.34
N ASN A 88 -23.53 2.30 23.98
CA ASN A 88 -22.10 2.60 23.82
C ASN A 88 -21.25 2.30 25.06
N LEU A 89 -21.51 1.18 25.76
CA LEU A 89 -20.68 0.72 26.88
C LEU A 89 -19.22 0.41 26.49
N SER A 90 -19.00 0.09 25.21
CA SER A 90 -17.67 -0.16 24.65
C SER A 90 -17.41 0.80 23.49
N MET A 91 -16.17 1.30 23.41
CA MET A 91 -15.70 2.14 22.31
C MET A 91 -15.19 1.32 21.12
N ILE A 92 -15.12 -0.01 21.25
CA ILE A 92 -14.77 -0.90 20.13
C ILE A 92 -15.92 -0.85 19.10
N PRO A 93 -15.64 -0.47 17.85
CA PRO A 93 -16.68 -0.36 16.84
C PRO A 93 -17.13 -1.77 16.41
N ASP A 94 -18.42 -1.92 16.13
CA ASP A 94 -18.93 -3.15 15.52
C ASP A 94 -18.47 -3.23 14.06
N GLU A 95 -17.68 -4.25 13.72
CA GLU A 95 -17.30 -4.50 12.33
C GLU A 95 -18.32 -5.38 11.61
N LYS A 96 -18.79 -4.94 10.44
CA LYS A 96 -19.55 -5.81 9.53
C LYS A 96 -18.60 -6.59 8.64
N SER A 97 -18.98 -7.83 8.36
CA SER A 97 -18.32 -8.71 7.40
C SER A 97 -19.27 -9.05 6.26
N TYR A 98 -18.75 -9.10 5.04
CA TYR A 98 -19.49 -9.42 3.82
C TYR A 98 -19.04 -10.77 3.28
N ASP A 99 -19.99 -11.65 2.97
CA ASP A 99 -19.69 -12.90 2.29
C ASP A 99 -19.41 -12.64 0.81
N VAL A 100 -18.24 -13.04 0.32
CA VAL A 100 -17.89 -12.93 -1.10
C VAL A 100 -18.37 -14.18 -1.82
N ILE A 101 -19.25 -14.00 -2.80
CA ILE A 101 -19.93 -15.08 -3.52
C ILE A 101 -19.67 -14.94 -5.01
N ASP A 102 -19.19 -16.00 -5.64
CA ASP A 102 -19.08 -16.08 -7.10
C ASP A 102 -20.47 -16.14 -7.72
N ILE A 103 -20.80 -15.20 -8.62
CA ILE A 103 -22.08 -15.16 -9.32
C ILE A 103 -22.25 -16.34 -10.29
N THR A 104 -21.14 -16.92 -10.77
CA THR A 104 -21.12 -18.02 -11.74
C THR A 104 -21.41 -19.35 -11.07
N THR A 105 -20.72 -19.63 -9.95
CA THR A 105 -20.82 -20.92 -9.25
C THR A 105 -21.74 -20.87 -8.04
N GLY A 106 -22.12 -19.69 -7.55
CA GLY A 106 -22.86 -19.49 -6.31
C GLY A 106 -22.07 -19.79 -5.04
N GLN A 107 -20.78 -20.13 -5.15
CA GLN A 107 -19.97 -20.55 -4.01
C GLN A 107 -19.42 -19.35 -3.23
N LYS A 108 -19.31 -19.53 -1.90
CA LYS A 108 -18.63 -18.58 -1.02
C LYS A 108 -17.11 -18.72 -1.17
N ILE A 109 -16.48 -17.68 -1.68
CA ILE A 109 -15.03 -17.61 -1.89
C ILE A 109 -14.33 -17.19 -0.59
N GLY A 110 -14.93 -16.28 0.17
CA GLY A 110 -14.32 -15.76 1.39
C GLY A 110 -15.18 -14.72 2.10
N ILE A 111 -14.54 -13.92 2.94
CA ILE A 111 -15.17 -12.87 3.75
C ILE A 111 -14.33 -11.60 3.58
N LEU A 112 -15.00 -10.46 3.37
CA LEU A 112 -14.36 -9.14 3.39
C LEU A 112 -14.91 -8.30 4.54
N HIS A 113 -14.04 -7.59 5.22
CA HIS A 113 -14.42 -6.64 6.27
C HIS A 113 -14.98 -5.35 5.64
N GLN A 114 -15.89 -4.69 6.35
CA GLN A 114 -16.53 -3.46 5.88
C GLN A 114 -15.53 -2.36 5.53
N GLU A 115 -14.40 -2.27 6.23
CA GLU A 115 -13.36 -1.29 5.91
C GLU A 115 -12.81 -1.50 4.49
N PHE A 116 -12.54 -2.76 4.11
CA PHE A 116 -12.04 -3.08 2.76
C PHE A 116 -13.08 -2.67 1.70
N VAL A 117 -14.34 -3.00 1.95
CA VAL A 117 -15.46 -2.64 1.05
C VAL A 117 -15.64 -1.14 0.99
N ALA A 118 -15.39 -0.40 2.07
CA ALA A 118 -15.41 1.05 2.04
C ALA A 118 -14.24 1.63 1.24
N LYS A 119 -13.03 1.12 1.38
CA LYS A 119 -11.87 1.65 0.64
C LYS A 119 -11.92 1.29 -0.85
N HIS A 120 -12.33 0.07 -1.16
CA HIS A 120 -12.11 -0.55 -2.47
C HIS A 120 -13.37 -1.20 -3.06
N GLY A 121 -14.49 -1.20 -2.34
CA GLY A 121 -15.74 -1.81 -2.77
C GLY A 121 -16.59 -0.90 -3.64
N SER A 122 -16.05 -0.41 -4.76
CA SER A 122 -16.88 0.22 -5.79
C SER A 122 -17.32 -0.82 -6.83
N LEU A 123 -18.48 -0.61 -7.45
CA LEU A 123 -18.91 -1.45 -8.57
C LEU A 123 -17.84 -1.46 -9.67
N ASN A 124 -17.64 -2.63 -10.28
CA ASN A 124 -16.57 -2.90 -11.24
C ASN A 124 -15.15 -2.83 -10.68
N THR A 125 -14.95 -2.66 -9.37
CA THR A 125 -13.61 -2.76 -8.79
C THR A 125 -13.17 -4.20 -8.79
N ILE A 126 -11.90 -4.41 -9.15
CA ILE A 126 -11.27 -5.72 -9.15
C ILE A 126 -10.36 -5.80 -7.92
N PHE A 127 -10.47 -6.89 -7.17
CA PHE A 127 -9.61 -7.17 -6.03
C PHE A 127 -9.15 -8.61 -6.04
N ILE A 128 -8.05 -8.91 -5.36
CA ILE A 128 -7.51 -10.27 -5.31
C ILE A 128 -7.97 -10.93 -4.02
N LEU A 129 -8.55 -12.13 -4.13
CA LEU A 129 -8.93 -12.97 -3.01
C LEU A 129 -8.54 -14.41 -3.33
N ARG A 130 -7.79 -15.04 -2.40
CA ARG A 130 -7.17 -16.37 -2.61
C ARG A 130 -6.29 -16.44 -3.86
N GLY A 131 -5.58 -15.35 -4.17
CA GLY A 131 -4.69 -15.26 -5.32
C GLY A 131 -5.41 -15.17 -6.68
N LEU A 132 -6.74 -15.11 -6.69
CA LEU A 132 -7.53 -14.94 -7.91
C LEU A 132 -8.18 -13.56 -7.93
N PRO A 133 -8.31 -12.97 -9.12
CA PRO A 133 -8.94 -11.67 -9.28
C PRO A 133 -10.45 -11.74 -9.42
N TRP A 134 -11.14 -11.02 -8.55
CA TRP A 134 -12.60 -10.99 -8.48
C TRP A 134 -13.08 -9.57 -8.73
N LYS A 135 -14.02 -9.40 -9.65
CA LYS A 135 -14.66 -8.11 -9.91
C LYS A 135 -15.98 -8.04 -9.18
N ILE A 136 -16.19 -6.93 -8.49
CA ILE A 136 -17.44 -6.63 -7.81
C ILE A 136 -18.50 -6.28 -8.85
N GLU A 137 -19.46 -7.18 -9.04
CA GLU A 137 -20.63 -6.95 -9.90
C GLU A 137 -21.76 -6.30 -9.10
N LYS A 138 -21.91 -6.69 -7.83
CA LYS A 138 -22.95 -6.15 -6.96
C LYS A 138 -22.55 -6.22 -5.50
N ILE A 139 -22.90 -5.19 -4.75
CA ILE A 139 -22.78 -5.16 -3.29
C ILE A 139 -24.17 -5.14 -2.70
N ASP A 140 -24.55 -6.23 -2.04
CA ASP A 140 -25.76 -6.32 -1.23
C ASP A 140 -25.40 -6.10 0.25
N LYS A 141 -26.43 -5.96 1.12
CA LYS A 141 -26.23 -5.62 2.55
C LYS A 141 -25.31 -6.57 3.33
N LYS A 142 -25.27 -7.86 2.98
CA LYS A 142 -24.48 -8.90 3.67
C LYS A 142 -23.55 -9.69 2.75
N ARG A 143 -23.63 -9.48 1.44
CA ARG A 143 -22.94 -10.31 0.46
C ARG A 143 -22.43 -9.45 -0.68
N ILE A 144 -21.29 -9.81 -1.23
CA ILE A 144 -20.71 -9.19 -2.42
C ILE A 144 -20.71 -10.25 -3.50
N LEU A 145 -21.44 -9.98 -4.57
CA LEU A 145 -21.46 -10.83 -5.75
C LEU A 145 -20.30 -10.42 -6.64
N VAL A 146 -19.45 -11.40 -6.93
CA VAL A 146 -18.26 -11.21 -7.74
C VAL A 146 -18.26 -12.13 -8.94
N SER A 147 -17.63 -11.67 -10.03
CA SER A 147 -17.31 -12.49 -11.18
C SER A 147 -15.79 -12.67 -11.26
N LEU A 148 -15.33 -13.84 -11.67
CA LEU A 148 -13.93 -14.03 -12.01
C LEU A 148 -13.63 -13.21 -13.27
N GLN A 149 -12.64 -12.33 -13.21
CA GLN A 149 -12.23 -11.55 -14.39
C GLN A 149 -10.96 -12.11 -14.99
N ASN A 150 -10.98 -12.20 -16.32
CA ASN A 150 -9.83 -12.63 -17.12
C ASN A 150 -9.14 -11.45 -17.83
N ASP A 151 -9.78 -10.27 -17.94
CA ASP A 151 -9.28 -9.11 -18.69
C ASP A 151 -9.25 -7.84 -17.80
N PHE A 152 -8.09 -7.19 -17.73
CA PHE A 152 -7.69 -6.28 -16.65
C PHE A 152 -7.26 -4.89 -17.12
N GLU A 153 -7.98 -4.31 -18.08
CA GLU A 153 -7.47 -3.12 -18.78
C GLU A 153 -7.56 -1.81 -17.95
N SER A 154 -8.38 -1.75 -16.90
CA SER A 154 -8.84 -0.45 -16.38
C SER A 154 -8.81 -0.23 -14.86
N ALA A 155 -8.69 -1.25 -14.02
CA ALA A 155 -8.79 -1.09 -12.57
C ALA A 155 -7.46 -1.36 -11.85
N ILE A 156 -7.13 -0.51 -10.87
CA ILE A 156 -6.03 -0.75 -9.91
C ILE A 156 -6.56 -1.71 -8.84
N PRO A 157 -6.04 -2.94 -8.74
CA PRO A 157 -6.42 -3.85 -7.67
C PRO A 157 -5.74 -3.42 -6.36
N SER A 158 -6.58 -3.23 -5.37
CA SER A 158 -6.16 -2.99 -3.99
C SER A 158 -5.90 -4.33 -3.30
N TRP A 159 -4.63 -4.68 -3.13
CA TRP A 159 -4.23 -5.74 -2.21
C TRP A 159 -3.94 -5.10 -0.85
N GLU A 160 -4.87 -5.24 0.08
CA GLU A 160 -4.69 -4.85 1.50
C GLU A 160 -5.31 -5.97 2.33
N GLY A 161 -4.49 -6.86 2.89
CA GLY A 161 -5.05 -7.98 3.65
C GLY A 161 -4.06 -8.87 4.40
N GLU A 162 -2.75 -8.83 4.15
CA GLU A 162 -1.81 -9.72 4.85
C GLU A 162 -0.63 -9.05 5.55
N GLU A 163 -0.27 -7.80 5.25
CA GLU A 163 0.92 -7.16 5.86
C GLU A 163 0.54 -5.93 6.70
N LEU A 164 1.01 -5.93 7.96
CA LEU A 164 0.96 -4.76 8.82
C LEU A 164 1.66 -3.58 8.12
N PRO A 165 1.08 -2.37 8.15
CA PRO A 165 1.69 -1.21 7.51
C PRO A 165 3.05 -0.94 8.13
N VAL A 166 4.07 -0.77 7.29
CA VAL A 166 5.42 -0.48 7.75
C VAL A 166 5.47 0.99 8.21
N PRO A 167 5.86 1.26 9.48
CA PRO A 167 5.93 2.62 10.00
C PRO A 167 7.03 3.48 9.37
N PHE A 168 6.88 4.80 9.45
CA PHE A 168 7.83 5.78 8.89
C PHE A 168 9.29 5.54 9.28
N GLU A 169 9.57 5.37 10.57
CA GLU A 169 10.94 5.17 11.05
C GLU A 169 11.53 3.83 10.56
N ILE A 170 10.70 2.78 10.52
CA ILE A 170 11.12 1.44 10.08
C ILE A 170 11.40 1.41 8.58
N ALA A 171 10.59 2.10 7.76
CA ALA A 171 10.83 2.21 6.33
C ALA A 171 12.14 2.95 6.03
N ARG A 172 12.44 4.02 6.76
CA ARG A 172 13.70 4.78 6.62
C ARG A 172 14.92 3.98 7.06
N GLU A 173 14.85 3.30 8.21
CA GLU A 173 15.93 2.42 8.68
C GLU A 173 16.11 1.23 7.71
N GLY A 174 15.01 0.62 7.26
CA GLY A 174 15.01 -0.47 6.29
C GLY A 174 15.60 -0.09 4.93
N GLN A 175 15.45 1.17 4.50
CA GLN A 175 16.05 1.67 3.27
C GLN A 175 17.59 1.73 3.36
N GLU A 176 18.14 2.15 4.50
CA GLU A 176 19.59 2.15 4.72
C GLU A 176 20.16 0.73 4.84
N ILE A 177 19.41 -0.20 5.43
CA ILE A 177 19.83 -1.62 5.49
C ILE A 177 19.77 -2.27 4.11
N LYS A 178 18.72 -2.00 3.31
CA LYS A 178 18.64 -2.50 1.93
C LYS A 178 19.84 -2.05 1.10
N LYS A 179 20.34 -0.84 1.34
CA LYS A 179 21.56 -0.32 0.73
C LYS A 179 22.78 -1.22 1.00
N GLU A 180 22.94 -1.70 2.23
CA GLU A 180 24.05 -2.58 2.62
C GLU A 180 23.90 -4.02 2.08
N LEU A 181 22.67 -4.48 1.84
CA LEU A 181 22.36 -5.86 1.45
C LEU A 181 22.30 -6.12 -0.06
N LEU A 182 22.19 -5.08 -0.89
CA LEU A 182 22.17 -5.23 -2.34
C LEU A 182 23.53 -5.76 -2.84
N THR A 183 23.51 -6.72 -3.76
CA THR A 183 24.76 -7.27 -4.33
C THR A 183 25.47 -6.23 -5.21
N MET A 184 26.80 -6.33 -5.36
CA MET A 184 27.58 -5.39 -6.18
C MET A 184 27.05 -5.24 -7.61
N ASP A 185 26.45 -6.29 -8.19
CA ASP A 185 25.89 -6.24 -9.55
C ASP A 185 24.49 -5.61 -9.60
N GLU A 186 23.69 -5.75 -8.54
CA GLU A 186 22.41 -5.05 -8.41
C GLU A 186 22.64 -3.55 -8.15
N LEU A 187 23.62 -3.23 -7.30
CA LEU A 187 24.09 -1.87 -7.03
C LEU A 187 24.56 -1.20 -8.32
N LYS A 188 25.46 -1.83 -9.09
CA LYS A 188 25.99 -1.27 -10.35
C LYS A 188 24.90 -0.97 -11.38
N ASN A 189 23.89 -1.82 -11.51
CA ASN A 189 22.80 -1.59 -12.46
C ASN A 189 21.83 -0.49 -12.01
N GLN A 190 21.66 -0.33 -10.69
CA GLN A 190 20.80 0.70 -10.09
C GLN A 190 21.51 2.06 -10.04
N GLU A 191 22.82 2.10 -9.80
CA GLU A 191 23.67 3.30 -9.83
C GLU A 191 23.65 4.02 -11.18
N LEU A 192 23.39 3.32 -12.28
CA LEU A 192 23.16 3.92 -13.60
C LEU A 192 21.94 4.87 -13.65
N TYR A 193 21.07 4.79 -12.64
CA TYR A 193 19.86 5.58 -12.48
C TYR A 193 19.96 6.47 -11.24
N PHE A 194 19.96 5.87 -10.05
CA PHE A 194 20.07 6.55 -8.77
C PHE A 194 20.27 5.55 -7.64
N TYR A 195 20.75 6.03 -6.49
CA TYR A 195 20.87 5.25 -5.28
C TYR A 195 19.75 5.62 -4.29
N PRO A 196 18.85 4.72 -3.91
CA PRO A 196 17.79 5.09 -2.98
C PRO A 196 18.32 5.18 -1.55
N ASP A 197 17.97 6.28 -0.88
CA ASP A 197 18.37 6.59 0.49
C ASP A 197 17.22 7.28 1.22
N LYS A 198 17.39 7.52 2.52
CA LYS A 198 16.33 8.10 3.36
C LYS A 198 16.09 9.61 3.20
N ASN A 199 16.88 10.32 2.38
CA ASN A 199 16.88 11.78 2.22
C ASN A 199 16.64 12.22 0.76
N ASN A 200 16.49 11.30 -0.18
CA ASN A 200 16.21 11.61 -1.58
C ASN A 200 14.96 10.90 -2.06
N ILE A 201 14.06 11.68 -2.63
CA ILE A 201 12.91 11.19 -3.40
C ILE A 201 13.34 11.12 -4.86
N TYR A 202 13.05 10.01 -5.54
CA TYR A 202 13.34 9.85 -6.97
C TYR A 202 12.07 9.59 -7.74
N ILE A 203 11.84 10.38 -8.79
CA ILE A 203 10.68 10.28 -9.67
C ILE A 203 11.12 9.71 -11.00
N GLU A 204 10.65 8.51 -11.29
CA GLU A 204 10.74 7.86 -12.59
C GLU A 204 9.41 7.98 -13.35
N GLN A 205 9.47 7.93 -14.68
CA GLN A 205 8.28 7.95 -15.52
C GLN A 205 8.37 6.89 -16.61
N TYR A 206 7.27 6.17 -16.80
CA TYR A 206 7.07 5.25 -17.91
C TYR A 206 5.69 5.46 -18.51
N LYS A 207 5.63 6.01 -19.73
CA LYS A 207 4.37 6.44 -20.36
C LYS A 207 3.59 7.38 -19.40
N ASP A 208 2.38 6.99 -19.00
CA ASP A 208 1.47 7.68 -18.09
C ASP A 208 1.67 7.32 -16.60
N TRP A 209 2.65 6.48 -16.30
CA TRP A 209 2.99 6.05 -14.94
C TRP A 209 4.16 6.84 -14.36
N PHE A 210 4.02 7.21 -13.08
CA PHE A 210 5.05 7.81 -12.26
C PHE A 210 5.37 6.86 -11.11
N ILE A 211 6.64 6.55 -10.93
CA ILE A 211 7.13 5.75 -9.81
C ILE A 211 7.95 6.67 -8.93
N ILE A 212 7.43 6.97 -7.75
CA ILE A 212 8.03 7.87 -6.76
C ILE A 212 8.64 7.02 -5.67
N HIS A 213 9.96 6.88 -5.68
CA HIS A 213 10.70 6.18 -4.63
C HIS A 213 10.77 7.08 -3.39
N SER A 214 10.08 6.65 -2.35
CA SER A 214 9.82 7.39 -1.10
C SER A 214 9.81 6.41 0.08
N PRO A 215 10.92 6.27 0.82
CA PRO A 215 11.04 5.30 1.91
C PRO A 215 10.40 5.80 3.21
N PHE A 216 9.14 6.21 3.16
CA PHE A 216 8.44 6.85 4.28
C PHE A 216 7.37 5.97 4.93
N GLY A 217 7.24 4.71 4.51
CA GLY A 217 6.26 3.79 5.06
C GLY A 217 4.86 3.98 4.48
N ASN A 218 3.97 3.03 4.74
CA ASN A 218 2.68 2.95 4.05
C ASN A 218 1.80 4.18 4.30
N LYS A 219 1.62 4.58 5.57
CA LYS A 219 0.69 5.66 5.93
C LYS A 219 1.15 7.03 5.43
N VAL A 220 2.44 7.33 5.49
CA VAL A 220 3.00 8.58 4.96
C VAL A 220 2.92 8.59 3.44
N ASN A 221 3.25 7.48 2.78
CA ASN A 221 3.13 7.39 1.33
C ASN A 221 1.66 7.45 0.85
N ASP A 222 0.70 6.89 1.60
CA ASP A 222 -0.74 7.03 1.31
C ASP A 222 -1.23 8.45 1.52
N SER A 223 -0.70 9.14 2.53
CA SER A 223 -0.99 10.57 2.74
C SER A 223 -0.45 11.40 1.57
N ILE A 224 0.82 11.21 1.21
CA ILE A 224 1.46 11.92 0.08
C ILE A 224 0.71 11.61 -1.22
N SER A 225 0.33 10.37 -1.48
CA SER A 225 -0.34 9.99 -2.73
C SER A 225 -1.70 10.66 -2.88
N ARG A 226 -2.50 10.73 -1.80
CA ARG A 226 -3.80 11.42 -1.76
C ARG A 226 -3.64 12.92 -1.92
N LEU A 227 -2.65 13.51 -1.26
CA LEU A 227 -2.30 14.92 -1.40
C LEU A 227 -1.96 15.26 -2.86
N LEU A 228 -1.09 14.46 -3.49
CA LEU A 228 -0.72 14.64 -4.89
C LEU A 228 -1.93 14.47 -5.81
N SER A 229 -2.76 13.46 -5.57
CA SER A 229 -3.97 13.22 -6.36
C SER A 229 -4.94 14.39 -6.30
N GLU A 230 -5.18 14.96 -5.11
CA GLU A 230 -6.04 16.13 -4.95
C GLU A 230 -5.49 17.34 -5.71
N ILE A 231 -4.19 17.65 -5.53
CA ILE A 231 -3.54 18.78 -6.22
C ILE A 231 -3.55 18.59 -7.74
N ILE A 232 -3.28 17.37 -8.22
CA ILE A 232 -3.28 17.06 -9.66
C ILE A 232 -4.69 17.18 -10.23
N SER A 233 -5.69 16.67 -9.52
CA SER A 233 -7.09 16.72 -9.96
C SER A 233 -7.58 18.17 -10.05
N GLU A 234 -7.32 18.97 -9.02
CA GLU A 234 -7.72 20.38 -8.99
C GLU A 234 -7.00 21.23 -10.03
N LYS A 235 -5.69 21.01 -10.22
CA LYS A 235 -4.88 21.82 -11.14
C LYS A 235 -5.01 21.42 -12.61
N TYR A 236 -5.18 20.13 -12.90
CA TYR A 236 -5.10 19.60 -14.27
C TYR A 236 -6.36 18.86 -14.73
N GLY A 237 -7.37 18.68 -13.87
CA GLY A 237 -8.60 17.94 -14.20
C GLY A 237 -8.36 16.46 -14.48
N ILE A 238 -7.27 15.89 -13.96
CA ILE A 238 -6.88 14.49 -14.20
C ILE A 238 -7.35 13.62 -13.03
N VAL A 239 -8.00 12.51 -13.34
CA VAL A 239 -8.25 11.45 -12.36
C VAL A 239 -6.97 10.65 -12.18
N VAL A 240 -6.44 10.60 -10.96
CA VAL A 240 -5.17 9.94 -10.66
C VAL A 240 -5.43 8.55 -10.09
N GLY A 241 -4.82 7.55 -10.72
CA GLY A 241 -4.75 6.20 -10.14
C GLY A 241 -3.60 6.10 -9.14
N ILE A 242 -3.85 5.53 -7.96
CA ILE A 242 -2.87 5.45 -6.87
C ILE A 242 -2.63 3.99 -6.46
N LYS A 243 -1.36 3.62 -6.26
CA LYS A 243 -0.95 2.44 -5.49
C LYS A 243 0.25 2.80 -4.63
N VAL A 244 0.28 2.28 -3.41
CA VAL A 244 1.30 2.61 -2.41
C VAL A 244 1.90 1.35 -1.83
N ASP A 245 3.21 1.36 -1.65
CA ASP A 245 3.94 0.42 -0.82
C ASP A 245 4.81 1.22 0.19
N PRO A 246 5.49 0.56 1.16
CA PRO A 246 6.30 1.27 2.16
C PRO A 246 7.45 2.15 1.61
N TYR A 247 7.86 1.91 0.38
CA TYR A 247 9.04 2.49 -0.27
C TYR A 247 8.70 3.25 -1.55
N ARG A 248 7.47 3.12 -2.09
CA ARG A 248 7.08 3.71 -3.36
C ARG A 248 5.63 4.17 -3.39
N ILE A 249 5.40 5.19 -4.19
CA ILE A 249 4.08 5.62 -4.65
C ILE A 249 4.06 5.46 -6.16
N LEU A 250 3.09 4.70 -6.68
CA LEU A 250 2.78 4.63 -8.09
C LEU A 250 1.58 5.52 -8.38
N LEU A 251 1.75 6.46 -9.29
CA LEU A 251 0.68 7.32 -9.79
C LEU A 251 0.47 7.07 -11.28
N LYS A 252 -0.78 6.94 -11.68
CA LYS A 252 -1.19 6.98 -13.09
C LYS A 252 -1.87 8.32 -13.34
N ALA A 253 -1.16 9.25 -13.99
CA ALA A 253 -1.61 10.63 -14.13
C ALA A 253 -1.47 11.16 -15.57
N GLY A 254 -1.96 10.37 -16.52
CA GLY A 254 -2.19 10.79 -17.91
C GLY A 254 -0.98 11.42 -18.60
N TYR A 255 -1.16 12.66 -19.08
CA TYR A 255 -0.20 13.37 -19.94
C TYR A 255 0.85 14.21 -19.19
N LEU A 256 0.89 14.13 -17.85
CA LEU A 256 1.89 14.85 -17.06
C LEU A 256 3.31 14.36 -17.36
N LYS A 257 4.31 15.16 -16.96
CA LYS A 257 5.72 14.79 -16.97
C LYS A 257 6.25 14.67 -15.55
N LYS A 258 7.29 13.88 -15.36
CA LYS A 258 8.01 13.72 -14.09
C LYS A 258 8.44 15.07 -13.45
N LYS A 259 8.68 16.09 -14.26
CA LYS A 259 8.97 17.47 -13.82
C LYS A 259 7.75 18.15 -13.18
N ASP A 260 6.54 17.88 -13.66
CA ASP A 260 5.32 18.44 -13.08
C ASP A 260 5.08 17.87 -11.68
N ILE A 261 5.30 16.56 -11.50
CA ILE A 261 5.24 15.90 -10.19
C ILE A 261 6.29 16.49 -9.24
N LYS A 262 7.53 16.65 -9.71
CA LYS A 262 8.59 17.32 -8.93
C LYS A 262 8.16 18.73 -8.49
N ASN A 263 7.65 19.53 -9.43
CA ASN A 263 7.19 20.89 -9.13
C ASN A 263 6.07 20.90 -8.09
N ILE A 264 5.16 19.92 -8.09
CA ILE A 264 4.13 19.82 -7.05
C ILE A 264 4.79 19.63 -5.69
N PHE A 265 5.69 18.64 -5.54
CA PHE A 265 6.38 18.38 -4.28
C PHE A 265 7.11 19.62 -3.73
N GLU A 266 7.80 20.37 -4.59
CA GLU A 266 8.59 21.53 -4.19
C GLU A 266 7.73 22.76 -3.81
N ASN A 267 6.48 22.83 -4.24
CA ASN A 267 5.60 23.98 -4.03
C ASN A 267 4.48 23.74 -3.00
N VAL A 268 4.38 22.54 -2.41
CA VAL A 268 3.40 22.29 -1.33
C VAL A 268 3.81 23.09 -0.09
N ASN A 269 2.89 23.91 0.43
CA ASN A 269 3.04 24.54 1.73
C ASN A 269 2.73 23.52 2.85
N PRO A 270 3.68 23.20 3.76
CA PRO A 270 3.43 22.25 4.84
C PRO A 270 2.25 22.59 5.76
N GLN A 271 1.90 23.89 5.88
CA GLN A 271 0.79 24.35 6.71
C GLN A 271 -0.59 24.07 6.09
N GLU A 272 -0.67 23.84 4.78
CA GLU A 272 -1.94 23.57 4.10
C GLU A 272 -2.21 22.06 3.92
N ILE A 273 -1.26 21.19 4.28
CA ILE A 273 -1.38 19.74 4.07
C ILE A 273 -2.63 19.16 4.71
N ASP A 274 -2.90 19.49 5.98
CA ASP A 274 -4.07 18.99 6.71
C ASP A 274 -5.37 19.32 5.97
N LYS A 275 -5.50 20.57 5.49
CA LYS A 275 -6.68 21.05 4.75
C LYS A 275 -6.85 20.36 3.40
N ILE A 276 -5.76 20.15 2.65
CA ILE A 276 -5.82 19.48 1.35
C ILE A 276 -6.16 18.00 1.54
N LEU A 277 -5.57 17.34 2.54
CA LEU A 277 -5.87 15.94 2.87
C LEU A 277 -7.31 15.76 3.36
N GLU A 278 -7.82 16.68 4.15
CA GLU A 278 -9.22 16.69 4.58
C GLU A 278 -10.14 16.70 3.35
N LYS A 279 -9.92 17.63 2.41
CA LYS A 279 -10.68 17.72 1.15
C LYS A 279 -10.59 16.42 0.32
N ALA A 280 -9.40 15.83 0.25
CA ALA A 280 -9.16 14.57 -0.46
C ALA A 280 -9.89 13.36 0.16
N ILE A 281 -10.27 13.44 1.45
CA ILE A 281 -10.86 12.33 2.19
C ILE A 281 -12.38 12.46 2.31
N VAL A 282 -12.92 13.66 2.57
CA VAL A 282 -14.35 13.89 2.88
C VAL A 282 -15.29 13.28 1.84
N ASN A 283 -14.87 13.27 0.58
CA ASN A 283 -15.69 12.74 -0.50
C ASN A 283 -15.57 11.21 -0.70
N THR A 284 -14.69 10.54 0.04
CA THR A 284 -14.39 9.11 -0.09
C THR A 284 -15.31 8.23 0.75
N ASP A 285 -15.37 6.94 0.40
CA ASP A 285 -16.11 5.94 1.17
C ASP A 285 -15.40 5.57 2.49
N LEU A 286 -14.07 5.74 2.55
CA LEU A 286 -13.32 5.64 3.81
C LEU A 286 -13.84 6.64 4.84
N PHE A 287 -14.11 7.88 4.42
CA PHE A 287 -14.70 8.89 5.30
C PHE A 287 -16.08 8.47 5.77
N LEU A 288 -16.98 8.06 4.86
CA LEU A 288 -18.34 7.66 5.24
C LEU A 288 -18.36 6.45 6.18
N TYR A 289 -17.46 5.50 5.97
CA TYR A 289 -17.29 4.36 6.87
C TYR A 289 -16.86 4.80 8.27
N LYS A 290 -15.81 5.62 8.37
CA LYS A 290 -15.31 6.07 9.67
C LYS A 290 -16.30 7.01 10.36
N PHE A 291 -16.92 7.90 9.60
CA PHE A 291 -18.00 8.77 10.05
C PHE A 291 -19.14 7.96 10.69
N ALA A 292 -19.57 6.86 10.07
CA ALA A 292 -20.62 6.03 10.64
C ALA A 292 -20.25 5.43 12.00
N GLN A 293 -18.96 5.10 12.22
CA GLN A 293 -18.48 4.62 13.52
C GLN A 293 -18.50 5.73 14.57
N VAL A 294 -17.91 6.89 14.24
CA VAL A 294 -17.83 8.03 15.16
C VAL A 294 -19.23 8.58 15.47
N ALA A 295 -20.10 8.71 14.47
CA ALA A 295 -21.48 9.16 14.66
C ALA A 295 -22.30 8.23 15.58
N LYS A 296 -22.03 6.91 15.57
CA LYS A 296 -22.62 5.97 16.53
C LYS A 296 -22.09 6.22 17.94
N ARG A 297 -20.77 6.37 18.09
CA ARG A 297 -20.14 6.67 19.39
C ARG A 297 -20.53 8.02 19.96
N PHE A 298 -20.93 8.99 19.13
CA PHE A 298 -21.51 10.26 19.57
C PHE A 298 -23.03 10.21 19.79
N GLY A 299 -23.71 9.11 19.44
CA GLY A 299 -25.15 8.96 19.58
C GLY A 299 -25.99 9.75 18.57
N VAL A 300 -25.37 10.24 17.48
CA VAL A 300 -26.09 10.80 16.32
C VAL A 300 -26.89 9.72 15.61
N ILE A 301 -26.33 8.51 15.58
CA ILE A 301 -26.81 7.34 14.88
C ILE A 301 -26.98 6.22 15.91
N ARG A 302 -28.11 5.49 15.88
CA ARG A 302 -28.30 4.33 16.76
C ARG A 302 -27.32 3.20 16.41
N LYS A 303 -26.88 2.45 17.41
CA LYS A 303 -25.86 1.41 17.20
C LYS A 303 -26.31 0.28 16.27
N ASP A 304 -27.57 -0.15 16.41
CA ASP A 304 -28.21 -1.22 15.65
C ASP A 304 -28.59 -0.83 14.21
N ALA A 305 -28.57 0.46 13.90
CA ALA A 305 -29.12 0.94 12.64
C ALA A 305 -28.16 0.74 11.46
N ASP A 306 -28.76 0.25 10.36
CA ASP A 306 -28.11 -0.04 9.08
C ASP A 306 -28.49 1.04 8.07
N TYR A 307 -27.66 2.08 7.98
CA TYR A 307 -27.90 3.21 7.09
C TYR A 307 -27.32 2.95 5.70
N SER A 308 -28.10 3.32 4.66
CA SER A 308 -27.59 3.34 3.30
C SER A 308 -26.48 4.38 3.15
N ARG A 309 -25.58 4.16 2.17
CA ARG A 309 -24.51 5.11 1.80
C ARG A 309 -25.05 6.53 1.54
N SER A 310 -26.16 6.65 0.83
CA SER A 310 -26.81 7.93 0.54
C SER A 310 -27.32 8.65 1.79
N THR A 311 -27.86 7.90 2.75
CA THR A 311 -28.35 8.46 4.02
C THR A 311 -27.17 8.94 4.87
N LEU A 312 -26.11 8.14 4.99
CA LEU A 312 -24.89 8.54 5.70
C LEU A 312 -24.27 9.81 5.11
N ARG A 313 -24.23 9.93 3.78
CA ARG A 313 -23.73 11.13 3.10
C ARG A 313 -24.54 12.37 3.48
N ARG A 314 -25.86 12.30 3.40
CA ARG A 314 -26.75 13.41 3.81
C ARG A 314 -26.57 13.79 5.28
N ILE A 315 -26.44 12.80 6.17
CA ILE A 315 -26.19 13.08 7.59
C ILE A 315 -24.83 13.78 7.75
N SER A 316 -23.79 13.30 7.07
CA SER A 316 -22.45 13.89 7.16
C SER A 316 -22.40 15.35 6.70
N GLU A 317 -23.21 15.72 5.71
CA GLU A 317 -23.35 17.10 5.22
C GLU A 317 -23.99 18.05 6.25
N HIS A 318 -24.88 17.53 7.11
CA HIS A 318 -25.53 18.31 8.18
C HIS A 318 -24.71 18.45 9.45
N VAL A 319 -23.63 17.68 9.58
CA VAL A 319 -22.75 17.72 10.77
C VAL A 319 -21.34 18.20 10.44
N LEU A 320 -21.17 18.84 9.27
CA LEU A 320 -19.98 19.64 8.97
C LEU A 320 -19.76 20.65 10.12
N ASP A 321 -18.50 20.87 10.49
CA ASP A 321 -18.09 21.74 11.60
C ASP A 321 -18.51 21.31 13.01
N THR A 322 -19.10 20.11 13.17
CA THR A 322 -19.40 19.57 14.49
C THR A 322 -18.20 18.82 15.09
N PRO A 323 -18.19 18.58 16.42
CA PRO A 323 -17.22 17.68 17.05
C PRO A 323 -17.17 16.27 16.44
N VAL A 324 -18.29 15.76 15.91
CA VAL A 324 -18.36 14.45 15.23
C VAL A 324 -17.52 14.44 13.96
N TYR A 325 -17.63 15.50 13.17
CA TYR A 325 -16.85 15.65 11.95
C TYR A 325 -15.36 15.80 12.26
N ARG A 326 -15.00 16.67 13.22
CA ARG A 326 -13.61 16.85 13.67
C ARG A 326 -13.00 15.55 14.18
N GLU A 327 -13.73 14.81 15.00
CA GLU A 327 -13.27 13.51 15.49
C GLU A 327 -13.10 12.51 14.35
N THR A 328 -14.03 12.47 13.39
CA THR A 328 -13.92 11.59 12.22
C THR A 328 -12.65 11.84 11.43
N ILE A 329 -12.33 13.11 11.14
CA ILE A 329 -11.10 13.47 10.43
C ILE A 329 -9.86 13.12 11.25
N ASN A 330 -9.85 13.45 12.54
CA ASN A 330 -8.74 13.15 13.46
C ASN A 330 -8.43 11.64 13.48
N ASP A 331 -9.46 10.81 13.60
CA ASP A 331 -9.35 9.36 13.61
C ASP A 331 -8.77 8.81 12.30
N ILE A 332 -9.19 9.33 11.14
CA ILE A 332 -8.61 8.94 9.84
C ILE A 332 -7.14 9.38 9.76
N PHE A 333 -6.84 10.59 10.21
CA PHE A 333 -5.50 11.18 10.19
C PHE A 333 -4.48 10.45 11.07
N ILE A 334 -4.95 9.71 12.08
CA ILE A 334 -4.12 8.91 13.00
C ILE A 334 -4.10 7.45 12.56
N GLU A 335 -5.26 6.83 12.37
CA GLU A 335 -5.35 5.38 12.14
C GLU A 335 -5.02 4.98 10.70
N LYS A 336 -5.31 5.83 9.72
CA LYS A 336 -5.22 5.46 8.30
C LYS A 336 -4.12 6.24 7.59
N LEU A 337 -3.96 7.51 7.94
CA LEU A 337 -2.92 8.38 7.43
C LEU A 337 -1.89 8.68 8.52
N ASP A 338 -0.74 9.24 8.14
CA ASP A 338 0.26 9.74 9.07
C ASP A 338 0.59 11.17 8.68
N VAL A 339 -0.36 12.05 8.97
CA VAL A 339 -0.31 13.46 8.56
C VAL A 339 0.83 14.19 9.27
N LYS A 340 1.14 13.79 10.51
CA LYS A 340 2.24 14.37 11.29
C LYS A 340 3.58 14.15 10.59
N ASN A 341 3.92 12.91 10.22
CA ASN A 341 5.18 12.65 9.51
C ASN A 341 5.13 13.14 8.07
N THR A 342 3.95 13.19 7.45
CA THR A 342 3.79 13.83 6.12
C THR A 342 4.18 15.31 6.15
N ARG A 343 3.69 16.09 7.12
CA ARG A 343 4.12 17.48 7.32
C ARG A 343 5.63 17.58 7.51
N LEU A 344 6.19 16.73 8.38
CA LEU A 344 7.63 16.70 8.62
C LEU A 344 8.43 16.44 7.32
N VAL A 345 7.96 15.55 6.45
CA VAL A 345 8.60 15.29 5.14
C VAL A 345 8.58 16.55 4.28
N PHE A 346 7.44 17.22 4.14
CA PHE A 346 7.35 18.44 3.32
C PHE A 346 8.09 19.64 3.93
N GLU A 347 8.15 19.76 5.26
CA GLU A 347 9.02 20.74 5.94
C GLU A 347 10.50 20.50 5.65
N LYS A 348 10.91 19.22 5.57
CA LYS A 348 12.28 18.86 5.21
C LYS A 348 12.56 19.08 3.73
N ILE A 349 11.58 18.92 2.86
CA ILE A 349 11.68 19.28 1.45
C ILE A 349 11.89 20.80 1.31
N SER A 350 11.07 21.61 2.00
CA SER A 350 11.17 23.08 1.90
C SER A 350 12.50 23.63 2.46
N LYS A 351 13.09 22.96 3.45
CA LYS A 351 14.44 23.26 3.99
C LYS A 351 15.58 22.70 3.15
N GLY A 352 15.30 21.87 2.13
CA GLY A 352 16.31 21.20 1.31
C GLY A 352 17.03 20.02 1.99
N GLU A 353 16.54 19.57 3.16
CA GLU A 353 17.04 18.37 3.86
C GLU A 353 16.64 17.08 3.13
N ILE A 354 15.45 17.07 2.51
CA ILE A 354 15.00 16.03 1.58
C ILE A 354 14.98 16.60 0.17
N LYS A 355 15.67 15.96 -0.78
CA LYS A 355 15.72 16.42 -2.17
C LYS A 355 14.76 15.63 -3.05
N VAL A 356 14.09 16.32 -3.97
CA VAL A 356 13.20 15.70 -4.95
C VAL A 356 13.87 15.70 -6.32
N ASN A 357 14.24 14.50 -6.77
CA ASN A 357 15.03 14.30 -7.97
C ASN A 357 14.20 13.64 -9.06
N VAL A 358 14.49 14.01 -10.30
CA VAL A 358 13.89 13.43 -11.50
C VAL A 358 14.95 12.57 -12.19
N VAL A 359 14.62 11.31 -12.47
CA VAL A 359 15.59 10.38 -13.08
C VAL A 359 15.64 10.61 -14.58
N ASP A 360 16.76 11.09 -15.11
CA ASP A 360 16.96 11.43 -16.53
C ASP A 360 17.30 10.22 -17.41
N LYS A 361 16.46 9.19 -17.32
CA LYS A 361 16.44 8.04 -18.23
C LYS A 361 15.03 7.86 -18.79
N LYS A 362 14.94 7.29 -20.00
CA LYS A 362 13.67 6.93 -20.65
C LYS A 362 13.16 5.56 -20.20
N THR A 363 14.08 4.71 -19.73
CA THR A 363 13.80 3.39 -19.16
C THR A 363 13.64 3.50 -17.65
N LEU A 364 12.92 2.56 -17.07
CA LEU A 364 12.83 2.43 -15.61
C LEU A 364 14.09 1.75 -15.06
N SER A 365 14.46 2.13 -13.85
CA SER A 365 15.47 1.47 -13.04
C SER A 365 14.98 0.07 -12.66
N PRO A 366 15.89 -0.86 -12.29
CA PRO A 366 15.50 -2.16 -11.74
C PRO A 366 14.44 -2.06 -10.62
N LEU A 367 14.57 -1.07 -9.72
CA LEU A 367 13.57 -0.84 -8.66
C LEU A 367 12.25 -0.30 -9.20
N GLY A 368 12.29 0.57 -10.21
CA GLY A 368 11.10 1.09 -10.88
C GLY A 368 10.34 -0.02 -11.62
N ILE A 369 11.08 -0.92 -12.29
CA ILE A 369 10.53 -2.12 -12.93
C ILE A 369 9.89 -3.01 -11.89
N THR A 370 10.55 -3.33 -10.77
CA THR A 370 9.96 -4.17 -9.72
C THR A 370 8.67 -3.57 -9.15
N GLY A 371 8.63 -2.26 -8.87
CA GLY A 371 7.41 -1.62 -8.40
C GLY A 371 6.27 -1.69 -9.42
N LEU A 372 6.59 -1.49 -10.70
CA LEU A 372 5.61 -1.63 -11.78
C LEU A 372 5.21 -3.09 -12.01
N GLU A 373 6.11 -4.06 -11.88
CA GLU A 373 5.84 -5.50 -12.01
C GLU A 373 4.97 -6.00 -10.87
N GLU A 374 5.23 -5.60 -9.62
CA GLU A 374 4.36 -5.88 -8.48
C GLU A 374 2.94 -5.39 -8.77
N TYR A 375 2.82 -4.14 -9.25
CA TYR A 375 1.54 -3.55 -9.67
C TYR A 375 0.87 -4.27 -10.85
N VAL A 376 1.59 -4.55 -11.94
CA VAL A 376 1.02 -5.19 -13.15
C VAL A 376 0.71 -6.66 -12.90
N SER A 377 1.41 -7.32 -11.99
CA SER A 377 1.13 -8.70 -11.64
C SER A 377 -0.11 -8.88 -10.76
N ASP A 378 -0.52 -7.84 -10.02
CA ASP A 378 -1.82 -7.80 -9.36
C ASP A 378 -2.95 -7.64 -10.41
N VAL A 379 -2.62 -7.10 -11.60
CA VAL A 379 -3.49 -6.79 -12.74
C VAL A 379 -3.32 -7.88 -13.82
N LEU A 380 -3.91 -9.06 -13.60
CA LEU A 380 -3.75 -10.16 -14.56
C LEU A 380 -4.51 -9.91 -15.87
N ILE A 381 -3.75 -9.50 -16.90
CA ILE A 381 -3.95 -9.71 -18.35
C ILE A 381 -4.64 -8.56 -19.13
N SER A 382 -3.86 -7.95 -20.04
CA SER A 382 -4.24 -7.58 -21.43
C SER A 382 -2.98 -7.14 -22.22
N ASP A 383 -3.13 -6.82 -23.51
CA ASP A 383 -2.13 -6.63 -24.60
C ASP A 383 -0.83 -5.86 -24.29
N LYS A 384 -0.75 -5.14 -23.16
CA LYS A 384 0.51 -4.53 -22.64
C LYS A 384 1.47 -5.54 -22.00
N TRP A 385 1.00 -6.74 -21.65
CA TRP A 385 1.84 -7.84 -21.17
C TRP A 385 2.95 -8.20 -22.15
N LYS A 386 2.70 -8.14 -23.46
CA LYS A 386 3.74 -8.37 -24.48
C LYS A 386 4.94 -7.45 -24.31
N GLU A 387 4.73 -6.22 -23.84
CA GLU A 387 5.81 -5.24 -23.71
C GLU A 387 6.61 -5.42 -22.41
N ILE A 388 5.98 -5.82 -21.30
CA ILE A 388 6.70 -6.20 -20.07
C ILE A 388 7.40 -7.54 -20.25
N MET A 389 6.74 -8.51 -20.86
CA MET A 389 7.35 -9.77 -21.29
C MET A 389 8.53 -9.51 -22.21
N ARG A 390 8.44 -8.55 -23.13
CA ARG A 390 9.58 -8.10 -23.94
C ARG A 390 10.71 -7.57 -23.07
N LEU A 391 10.45 -6.71 -22.07
CA LEU A 391 11.48 -6.18 -21.17
C LEU A 391 12.15 -7.28 -20.32
N VAL A 392 11.36 -8.18 -19.72
CA VAL A 392 11.86 -9.32 -18.92
C VAL A 392 12.66 -10.27 -19.81
N LYS A 393 12.16 -10.56 -21.01
CA LYS A 393 12.83 -11.37 -22.02
C LYS A 393 14.16 -10.74 -22.44
N GLU A 394 14.18 -9.46 -22.77
CA GLU A 394 15.41 -8.70 -23.12
C GLU A 394 16.43 -8.77 -21.98
N ARG A 395 15.99 -8.56 -20.73
CA ARG A 395 16.83 -8.69 -19.54
C ARG A 395 17.45 -10.09 -19.40
N ILE A 396 16.65 -11.16 -19.57
CA ILE A 396 17.14 -12.54 -19.49
C ILE A 396 18.09 -12.85 -20.65
N LEU A 397 17.77 -12.37 -21.84
CA LEU A 397 18.61 -12.51 -23.03
C LEU A 397 19.97 -11.81 -22.89
N ASP A 398 20.01 -10.68 -22.20
CA ASP A 398 21.24 -9.94 -21.89
C ASP A 398 22.02 -10.48 -20.68
N ALA A 399 21.47 -11.42 -19.91
CA ALA A 399 22.15 -12.03 -18.77
C ALA A 399 23.44 -12.74 -19.20
N GLU A 400 24.54 -12.45 -18.50
CA GLU A 400 25.85 -13.08 -18.70
C GLU A 400 25.99 -14.31 -17.79
N LEU A 401 26.32 -15.46 -18.38
CA LEU A 401 26.59 -16.71 -17.69
C LEU A 401 28.00 -17.20 -18.03
N THR A 402 28.61 -17.95 -17.12
CA THR A 402 29.94 -18.55 -17.35
C THR A 402 29.80 -20.02 -17.72
N LEU A 403 30.24 -20.37 -18.93
CA LEU A 403 30.40 -21.76 -19.37
C LEU A 403 31.74 -22.29 -18.89
N VAL A 404 31.72 -23.42 -18.17
CA VAL A 404 32.92 -24.10 -17.68
C VAL A 404 33.09 -25.40 -18.44
N CYS A 405 34.16 -25.53 -19.21
CA CYS A 405 34.43 -26.75 -19.96
C CYS A 405 34.68 -27.92 -19.00
N MET A 406 33.89 -28.99 -19.12
CA MET A 406 33.98 -30.11 -18.19
C MET A 406 35.25 -30.96 -18.38
N ALA A 407 35.91 -30.84 -19.54
CA ALA A 407 37.14 -31.58 -19.86
C ALA A 407 38.44 -30.86 -19.43
N CYS A 408 38.55 -29.54 -19.67
CA CYS A 408 39.79 -28.79 -19.40
C CYS A 408 39.61 -27.57 -18.50
N LYS A 409 38.41 -27.41 -17.90
CA LYS A 409 38.02 -26.36 -16.95
C LYS A 409 38.20 -24.92 -17.43
N SER A 410 38.42 -24.73 -18.74
CA SER A 410 38.45 -23.39 -19.36
C SER A 410 37.09 -22.72 -19.28
N GLN A 411 37.08 -21.42 -19.00
CA GLN A 411 35.88 -20.64 -18.71
C GLN A 411 35.59 -19.65 -19.83
N TYR A 412 34.31 -19.50 -20.19
CA TYR A 412 33.86 -18.61 -21.24
C TYR A 412 32.60 -17.88 -20.80
N LYS A 413 32.68 -16.56 -20.73
CA LYS A 413 31.51 -15.71 -20.47
C LYS A 413 30.68 -15.59 -21.74
N VAL A 414 29.39 -15.84 -21.64
CA VAL A 414 28.44 -15.77 -22.75
C VAL A 414 27.16 -15.09 -22.29
N LYS A 415 26.60 -14.23 -23.13
CA LYS A 415 25.22 -13.77 -22.95
C LYS A 415 24.26 -14.84 -23.44
N VAL A 416 23.11 -14.97 -22.78
CA VAL A 416 22.07 -15.95 -23.16
C VAL A 416 21.66 -15.77 -24.64
N LYS A 417 21.53 -14.53 -25.11
CA LYS A 417 21.17 -14.23 -26.51
C LYS A 417 22.18 -14.74 -27.53
N ASP A 418 23.46 -14.68 -27.20
CA ASP A 418 24.60 -14.97 -28.07
C ASP A 418 24.98 -16.46 -28.08
N TYR A 419 24.38 -17.26 -27.21
CA TYR A 419 24.67 -18.69 -27.14
C TYR A 419 24.24 -19.42 -28.43
N LYS A 420 25.20 -20.16 -28.98
CA LYS A 420 25.07 -21.14 -30.07
C LYS A 420 25.79 -22.42 -29.66
N GLU A 421 25.75 -23.47 -30.50
CA GLU A 421 26.60 -24.64 -30.28
C GLU A 421 28.07 -24.22 -30.13
N PHE A 422 28.60 -24.40 -28.92
CA PHE A 422 29.88 -23.84 -28.51
C PHE A 422 30.90 -24.97 -28.35
N LYS A 423 32.09 -24.81 -28.95
CA LYS A 423 33.23 -25.72 -28.79
C LYS A 423 34.33 -25.05 -27.99
N CYS A 424 34.92 -25.78 -27.05
CA CYS A 424 35.99 -25.26 -26.22
C CYS A 424 37.21 -24.88 -27.08
N LYS A 425 37.68 -23.63 -26.98
CA LYS A 425 38.86 -23.16 -27.73
C LYS A 425 40.16 -23.89 -27.35
N LYS A 426 40.22 -24.48 -26.15
CA LYS A 426 41.39 -25.19 -25.62
C LYS A 426 41.41 -26.69 -25.97
N CYS A 427 40.33 -27.42 -25.73
CA CYS A 427 40.29 -28.88 -25.91
C CYS A 427 39.27 -29.37 -26.95
N LYS A 428 38.59 -28.45 -27.64
CA LYS A 428 37.50 -28.74 -28.61
C LYS A 428 36.29 -29.50 -28.04
N GLY A 429 36.24 -29.76 -26.74
CA GLY A 429 35.09 -30.40 -26.07
C GLY A 429 33.81 -29.56 -26.16
N THR A 430 32.66 -30.25 -26.14
CA THR A 430 31.30 -29.68 -26.29
C THR A 430 30.48 -29.77 -25.01
N TYR A 431 31.03 -30.33 -23.94
CA TYR A 431 30.33 -30.53 -22.66
C TYR A 431 30.72 -29.42 -21.66
N PHE A 432 29.75 -28.61 -21.24
CA PHE A 432 29.96 -27.41 -20.43
C PHE A 432 28.98 -27.31 -19.27
N GLY A 433 29.48 -27.13 -18.06
CA GLY A 433 28.67 -26.69 -16.93
C GLY A 433 28.40 -25.18 -16.99
N VAL A 434 27.33 -24.71 -16.33
CA VAL A 434 26.89 -23.31 -16.38
C VAL A 434 26.87 -22.71 -14.97
N ALA A 435 27.58 -21.61 -14.79
CA ALA A 435 27.74 -20.90 -13.52
C ALA A 435 27.22 -19.46 -13.60
N LYS A 436 26.57 -18.98 -12.52
CA LYS A 436 26.13 -17.57 -12.40
C LYS A 436 27.17 -16.68 -11.74
N ASN A 437 28.00 -17.25 -10.87
CA ASN A 437 28.99 -16.52 -10.08
C ASN A 437 30.21 -17.40 -9.80
N ASP A 438 31.26 -16.83 -9.21
CA ASP A 438 32.52 -17.54 -8.96
C ASP A 438 32.39 -18.70 -7.97
N ARG A 439 31.39 -18.69 -7.09
CA ARG A 439 31.13 -19.81 -6.17
C ARG A 439 30.64 -21.03 -6.95
N ASP A 440 29.76 -20.82 -7.91
CA ASP A 440 29.23 -21.88 -8.77
C ASP A 440 30.31 -22.58 -9.61
N ILE A 441 31.36 -21.85 -10.00
CA ILE A 441 32.49 -22.38 -10.76
C ILE A 441 33.26 -23.44 -9.96
N LYS A 442 33.27 -23.33 -8.63
CA LYS A 442 33.98 -24.25 -7.73
C LYS A 442 33.14 -25.46 -7.31
N ASP A 443 31.84 -25.46 -7.59
CA ASP A 443 30.93 -26.54 -7.22
C ASP A 443 30.81 -27.57 -8.35
N GLU A 444 31.62 -28.64 -8.27
CA GLU A 444 31.62 -29.70 -9.30
C GLU A 444 30.29 -30.44 -9.42
N LYS A 445 29.56 -30.63 -8.32
CA LYS A 445 28.25 -31.30 -8.35
C LYS A 445 27.25 -30.46 -9.15
N LYS A 446 27.24 -29.15 -8.90
CA LYS A 446 26.40 -28.20 -9.63
C LYS A 446 26.80 -28.10 -11.10
N LEU A 447 28.10 -28.04 -11.41
CA LEU A 447 28.57 -28.01 -12.80
C LEU A 447 28.18 -29.27 -13.58
N ASN A 448 28.25 -30.46 -12.98
CA ASN A 448 27.81 -31.70 -13.62
C ASN A 448 26.31 -31.66 -13.97
N ILE A 449 25.47 -31.21 -13.04
CA ILE A 449 24.02 -31.14 -13.27
C ILE A 449 23.69 -30.10 -14.34
N THR A 450 24.29 -28.92 -14.26
CA THR A 450 24.06 -27.85 -15.25
C THR A 450 24.61 -28.21 -16.63
N ALA A 451 25.65 -29.03 -16.72
CA ALA A 451 26.16 -29.55 -17.98
C ALA A 451 25.19 -30.52 -18.65
N GLU A 452 24.56 -31.39 -17.88
CA GLU A 452 23.52 -32.29 -18.37
C GLU A 452 22.30 -31.49 -18.87
N LEU A 453 21.89 -30.47 -18.12
CA LEU A 453 20.78 -29.59 -18.51
C LEU A 453 21.10 -28.79 -19.77
N LEU A 454 22.32 -28.26 -19.89
CA LEU A 454 22.74 -27.53 -21.09
C LEU A 454 22.79 -28.46 -22.31
N LYS A 455 23.30 -29.69 -22.15
CA LYS A 455 23.35 -30.68 -23.22
C LYS A 455 21.96 -31.07 -23.72
N ASN A 456 21.00 -31.27 -22.80
CA ASN A 456 19.68 -31.78 -23.15
C ASN A 456 18.69 -30.68 -23.59
N TYR A 457 18.81 -29.47 -23.04
CA TYR A 457 17.83 -28.39 -23.26
C TYR A 457 18.42 -27.12 -23.88
N GLY A 458 19.75 -27.03 -24.04
CA GLY A 458 20.42 -25.96 -24.76
C GLY A 458 20.04 -24.56 -24.31
N LYS A 459 19.64 -23.72 -25.28
CA LYS A 459 19.27 -22.32 -25.05
C LYS A 459 18.05 -22.17 -24.14
N LYS A 460 17.09 -23.11 -24.14
CA LYS A 460 15.93 -23.10 -23.24
C LYS A 460 16.38 -23.15 -21.77
N PHE A 461 17.37 -23.99 -21.45
CA PHE A 461 17.95 -24.04 -20.11
C PHE A 461 18.66 -22.73 -19.75
N LEU A 462 19.47 -22.17 -20.64
CA LEU A 462 20.16 -20.89 -20.38
C LEU A 462 19.19 -19.74 -20.17
N PHE A 463 18.08 -19.70 -20.91
CA PHE A 463 17.03 -18.70 -20.75
C PHE A 463 16.38 -18.78 -19.37
N ILE A 464 15.94 -19.97 -18.96
CA ILE A 464 15.35 -20.18 -17.63
C ILE A 464 16.37 -19.90 -16.52
N TYR A 465 17.57 -20.46 -16.66
CA TYR A 465 18.59 -20.33 -15.63
C TYR A 465 19.14 -18.90 -15.57
N GLY A 466 19.16 -18.14 -16.67
CA GLY A 466 19.59 -16.73 -16.69
C GLY A 466 18.68 -15.79 -15.89
N ALA A 467 17.45 -16.21 -15.61
CA ALA A 467 16.51 -15.46 -14.77
C ALA A 467 17.01 -15.30 -13.32
N ARG A 468 16.62 -14.19 -12.68
CA ARG A 468 16.98 -13.84 -11.29
C ARG A 468 16.28 -14.78 -10.30
N GLY A 469 16.97 -15.15 -9.22
CA GLY A 469 16.40 -16.00 -8.17
C GLY A 469 16.15 -17.46 -8.56
N ILE A 470 16.29 -17.85 -9.83
CA ILE A 470 16.15 -19.24 -10.27
C ILE A 470 17.42 -20.04 -9.97
N SER A 471 17.29 -21.08 -9.14
CA SER A 471 18.35 -22.05 -8.85
C SER A 471 18.48 -23.09 -9.98
N TYR A 472 19.59 -23.84 -10.02
CA TYR A 472 19.76 -24.91 -11.02
C TYR A 472 18.75 -26.06 -10.84
N LEU A 473 18.24 -26.25 -9.61
CA LEU A 473 17.18 -27.22 -9.30
C LEU A 473 15.81 -26.74 -9.81
N SER A 474 15.50 -25.46 -9.59
CA SER A 474 14.30 -24.82 -10.14
C SER A 474 14.34 -24.84 -11.68
N ALA A 475 15.49 -24.54 -12.27
CA ALA A 475 15.69 -24.65 -13.71
C ALA A 475 15.50 -26.09 -14.21
N LYS A 476 16.03 -27.11 -13.51
CA LYS A 476 15.82 -28.54 -13.82
C LYS A 476 14.34 -28.92 -13.84
N PHE A 477 13.53 -28.35 -12.95
CA PHE A 477 12.09 -28.59 -12.93
C PHE A 477 11.39 -27.89 -14.10
N LEU A 478 11.70 -26.61 -14.33
CA LEU A 478 11.07 -25.80 -15.36
C LEU A 478 11.40 -26.28 -16.78
N VAL A 479 12.63 -26.71 -17.07
CA VAL A 479 12.97 -27.21 -18.42
C VAL A 479 12.19 -28.46 -18.82
N LYS A 480 11.78 -29.26 -17.83
CA LYS A 480 11.01 -30.51 -18.00
C LYS A 480 9.50 -30.28 -18.18
N LYS A 481 8.98 -29.11 -17.81
CA LYS A 481 7.59 -28.76 -18.07
C LYS A 481 7.38 -28.46 -19.54
N GLU A 482 6.24 -28.92 -20.05
CA GLU A 482 5.70 -28.49 -21.33
C GLU A 482 4.92 -27.18 -21.15
N PHE A 483 5.17 -26.25 -22.05
CA PHE A 483 4.50 -24.95 -22.12
C PHE A 483 3.89 -24.83 -23.51
N LYS A 484 2.69 -24.26 -23.59
CA LYS A 484 1.96 -24.06 -24.84
C LYS A 484 2.69 -23.08 -25.77
N ASP A 485 3.30 -22.05 -25.19
CA ASP A 485 4.06 -21.03 -25.90
C ASP A 485 5.19 -20.44 -25.03
N GLU A 486 6.00 -19.56 -25.63
CA GLU A 486 7.12 -18.89 -24.95
C GLU A 486 6.63 -17.92 -23.85
N ASP A 487 5.42 -17.36 -24.02
CA ASP A 487 4.83 -16.43 -23.05
C ASP A 487 4.45 -17.16 -21.75
N GLN A 488 3.91 -18.36 -21.85
CA GLN A 488 3.59 -19.21 -20.70
C GLN A 488 4.86 -19.63 -19.94
N LEU A 489 5.95 -19.94 -20.66
CA LEU A 489 7.24 -20.20 -20.04
C LEU A 489 7.75 -18.98 -19.28
N LEU A 490 7.66 -17.80 -19.88
CA LEU A 490 8.17 -16.57 -19.30
C LEU A 490 7.33 -16.10 -18.10
N MET A 491 6.01 -16.34 -18.10
CA MET A 491 5.15 -16.14 -16.93
C MET A 491 5.56 -17.04 -15.76
N GLU A 492 5.79 -18.33 -16.01
CA GLU A 492 6.24 -19.27 -14.98
C GLU A 492 7.61 -18.87 -14.42
N ILE A 493 8.52 -18.37 -15.26
CA ILE A 493 9.82 -17.82 -14.82
C ILE A 493 9.60 -16.65 -13.86
N ILE A 494 8.75 -15.68 -14.21
CA ILE A 494 8.44 -14.51 -13.37
C ILE A 494 7.86 -14.92 -12.02
N GLU A 495 6.94 -15.89 -12.00
CA GLU A 495 6.42 -16.45 -10.74
C GLU A 495 7.52 -17.08 -9.87
N PHE A 496 8.44 -17.82 -10.48
CA PHE A 496 9.56 -18.42 -9.76
C PHE A 496 10.53 -17.37 -9.20
N GLU A 497 10.79 -16.27 -9.92
CA GLU A 497 11.60 -15.16 -9.39
C GLU A 497 10.98 -14.60 -8.10
N LYS A 498 9.66 -14.39 -8.08
CA LYS A 498 8.93 -13.91 -6.90
C LYS A 498 9.04 -14.87 -5.70
N ARG A 499 8.85 -16.17 -5.92
CA ARG A 499 8.96 -17.18 -4.86
C ARG A 499 10.39 -17.25 -4.32
N GLY A 500 11.39 -17.19 -5.20
CA GLY A 500 12.81 -17.16 -4.83
C GLY A 500 13.19 -15.95 -3.96
N MET A 501 12.64 -14.76 -4.25
CA MET A 501 12.85 -13.56 -3.43
C MET A 501 12.24 -13.67 -2.03
N LYS A 502 11.11 -14.36 -1.86
CA LYS A 502 10.51 -14.62 -0.53
C LYS A 502 11.37 -15.54 0.35
N PHE A 503 12.11 -16.49 -0.23
CA PHE A 503 13.01 -17.37 0.54
C PHE A 503 14.35 -16.72 0.89
N ALA A 504 14.85 -15.79 0.05
CA ALA A 504 16.05 -15.02 0.35
C ALA A 504 15.85 -14.06 1.54
N LYS A 505 14.63 -13.55 1.75
CA LYS A 505 14.27 -12.67 2.89
C LYS A 505 14.19 -13.40 4.25
N ARG A 506 14.26 -14.74 4.30
CA ARG A 506 14.17 -15.54 5.53
C ARG A 506 15.52 -16.08 6.04
N ARG A 507 16.64 -15.72 5.42
CA ARG A 507 17.98 -16.13 5.85
C ARG A 507 18.81 -14.97 6.35
#